data_AF-A0A1D6JYN5-F1
#
_entry.id   AF-A0A1D6JYN5-F1
#
_cell.length_a   1.000
_cell.length_b   1.000
_cell.length_c   1.000
_cell.angle_alpha   90.00
_cell.angle_beta   90.00
_cell.angle_gamma   90.00
#
_symmetry.space_group_name_H-M   'P 1'
#
loop_
_entity.id
_entity.type
_entity.pdbx_description
1 polymer ?
#
loop_
_entity_poly.entity_id
_entity_poly.type
_entity_poly.pdbx_seq_one_letter_code
_entity_poly.pdbx_strand_id
1 'polypeptide(L)'
;MRRAERFGMPVLMSEEEKRSSRAERFGTGSSSVKEEEKKKSRAERFGLASPSSSDEEAKKKARLERFGQSANVDKAEEEKRKARAARFAEASGGSAARENGKDSSKPDAAAVTGTA
;
A
#
# COMPACT_ATOMS: atom_id res chain seq x y z
N MET A 1 19.66 -11.65 -3.92
CA MET A 1 19.40 -12.88 -4.71
C MET A 1 17.96 -12.91 -5.18
N ARG A 2 17.73 -12.83 -6.50
CA ARG A 2 16.40 -13.05 -7.09
C ARG A 2 15.98 -14.51 -6.93
N ARG A 3 14.68 -14.78 -6.94
CA ARG A 3 14.14 -16.15 -6.77
C ARG A 3 14.74 -17.10 -7.81
N ALA A 4 14.78 -16.70 -9.07
CA ALA A 4 15.36 -17.47 -10.18
C ALA A 4 16.80 -17.92 -9.92
N GLU A 5 17.64 -17.03 -9.39
CA GLU A 5 19.05 -17.32 -9.06
C GLU A 5 19.19 -18.39 -7.97
N ARG A 6 18.25 -18.42 -7.01
CA ARG A 6 18.27 -19.45 -5.94
C ARG A 6 17.99 -20.85 -6.46
N PHE A 7 17.23 -20.97 -7.54
CA PHE A 7 16.83 -22.25 -8.12
C PHE A 7 17.61 -22.59 -9.40
N GLY A 8 18.56 -21.74 -9.82
CA GLY A 8 19.30 -21.94 -11.08
C GLY A 8 18.41 -21.94 -12.33
N MET A 9 17.23 -21.34 -12.26
CA MET A 9 16.26 -21.35 -13.37
C MET A 9 16.24 -20.00 -14.09
N PRO A 10 16.17 -19.97 -15.43
CA PRO A 10 16.03 -18.72 -16.18
C PRO A 10 14.65 -18.07 -15.96
N VAL A 11 14.59 -16.74 -15.94
CA VAL A 11 13.32 -16.01 -15.94
C VAL A 11 12.77 -15.97 -17.36
N LEU A 12 11.74 -16.78 -17.64
CA LEU A 12 11.17 -16.92 -18.98
C LEU A 12 10.13 -15.85 -19.34
N MET A 13 9.42 -15.32 -18.33
CA MET A 13 8.38 -14.31 -18.51
C MET A 13 8.85 -12.97 -17.98
N SER A 14 8.55 -11.89 -18.71
CA SER A 14 8.86 -10.54 -18.26
C SER A 14 8.08 -10.21 -16.98
N GLU A 15 8.59 -9.27 -16.19
CA GLU A 15 7.89 -8.81 -14.98
C GLU A 15 6.54 -8.14 -15.31
N GLU A 16 6.38 -7.61 -16.52
CA GLU A 16 5.13 -7.04 -17.01
C GLU A 16 4.11 -8.14 -17.32
N GLU A 17 4.50 -9.19 -18.05
CA GLU A 17 3.62 -10.33 -18.34
C GLU A 17 3.15 -11.06 -17.07
N LYS A 18 4.01 -11.18 -16.06
CA LYS A 18 3.61 -11.75 -14.76
C LYS A 18 2.58 -10.88 -14.06
N ARG A 19 2.70 -9.54 -14.21
CA ARG A 19 1.77 -8.58 -13.65
C ARG A 19 0.44 -8.60 -14.39
N SER A 20 0.43 -8.62 -15.72
CA SER A 20 -0.78 -8.73 -16.52
C SER A 20 -1.52 -10.06 -16.28
N SER A 21 -0.82 -11.20 -16.34
CA SER A 21 -1.40 -12.52 -16.06
C SER A 21 -2.03 -12.59 -14.66
N ARG A 22 -1.42 -11.93 -13.68
CA ARG A 22 -1.99 -11.81 -12.33
C ARG A 22 -3.22 -10.91 -12.34
N ALA A 23 -3.16 -9.76 -13.01
CA ALA A 23 -4.28 -8.82 -13.06
C ALA A 23 -5.51 -9.44 -13.74
N GLU A 24 -5.32 -10.25 -14.78
CA GLU A 24 -6.39 -11.02 -15.42
C GLU A 24 -6.97 -12.07 -14.47
N ARG A 25 -6.11 -12.89 -13.84
CA ARG A 25 -6.54 -13.94 -12.91
C ARG A 25 -7.34 -13.40 -11.73
N PHE A 26 -6.93 -12.26 -11.18
CA PHE A 26 -7.60 -11.64 -10.03
C PHE A 26 -8.65 -10.59 -10.44
N GLY A 27 -8.77 -10.32 -11.74
CA GLY A 27 -9.67 -9.31 -12.28
C GLY A 27 -9.38 -7.89 -11.78
N THR A 28 -8.14 -7.59 -11.39
CA THR A 28 -7.74 -6.25 -10.91
C THR A 28 -7.47 -5.27 -12.06
N GLY A 29 -7.40 -5.76 -13.31
CA GLY A 29 -7.25 -4.92 -14.51
C GLY A 29 -8.57 -4.44 -15.13
N SER A 30 -9.73 -4.84 -14.59
CA SER A 30 -11.05 -4.59 -15.18
C SER A 30 -11.94 -3.79 -14.21
N SER A 31 -12.72 -2.87 -14.79
CA SER A 31 -13.38 -1.70 -14.23
C SER A 31 -14.17 -1.87 -12.92
N SER A 32 -14.31 -0.74 -12.22
CA SER A 32 -15.10 -0.48 -11.01
C SER A 32 -16.47 -1.16 -10.92
N VAL A 33 -17.10 -1.46 -12.06
CA VAL A 33 -18.39 -2.15 -12.17
C VAL A 33 -18.36 -3.53 -11.50
N LYS A 34 -17.27 -4.30 -11.65
CA LYS A 34 -17.12 -5.62 -10.99
C LYS A 34 -16.88 -5.51 -9.49
N GLU A 35 -16.36 -4.37 -9.02
CA GLU A 35 -16.03 -4.19 -7.61
C GLU A 35 -17.30 -4.00 -6.77
N GLU A 36 -18.27 -3.23 -7.29
CA GLU A 36 -19.56 -3.04 -6.62
C GLU A 36 -20.37 -4.34 -6.52
N GLU A 37 -20.36 -5.15 -7.57
CA GLU A 37 -21.03 -6.46 -7.56
C GLU A 37 -20.39 -7.44 -6.57
N LYS A 38 -19.06 -7.46 -6.48
CA LYS A 38 -18.33 -8.22 -5.45
C LYS A 38 -18.64 -7.73 -4.04
N LYS A 39 -18.80 -6.42 -3.83
CA LYS A 39 -19.21 -5.85 -2.55
C LYS A 39 -20.63 -6.27 -2.18
N LYS A 40 -21.57 -6.18 -3.12
CA LYS A 40 -22.98 -6.58 -2.93
C LYS A 40 -23.10 -8.07 -2.62
N SER A 41 -22.49 -8.95 -3.42
CA SER A 41 -22.49 -10.40 -3.18
C SER A 41 -21.83 -10.79 -1.86
N ARG A 42 -20.77 -10.07 -1.45
CA ARG A 42 -20.19 -10.25 -0.12
C ARG A 42 -21.17 -9.82 0.98
N ALA A 43 -21.81 -8.67 0.84
CA ALA A 43 -22.79 -8.18 1.82
C ALA A 43 -23.94 -9.19 1.98
N GLU A 44 -24.47 -9.72 0.88
CA GLU A 44 -25.49 -10.78 0.87
C GLU A 44 -25.04 -12.04 1.61
N ARG A 45 -23.81 -12.53 1.35
CA ARG A 45 -23.25 -13.70 2.07
C ARG A 45 -23.21 -13.54 3.58
N PHE A 46 -23.05 -12.31 4.05
CA PHE A 46 -22.97 -11.99 5.48
C PHE A 46 -24.26 -11.38 6.03
N GLY A 47 -25.34 -11.31 5.22
CA GLY A 47 -26.58 -10.65 5.60
C GLY A 47 -26.42 -9.18 5.99
N LEU A 48 -25.38 -8.51 5.48
CA LEU A 48 -25.09 -7.11 5.78
C LEU A 48 -25.91 -6.21 4.86
N ALA A 49 -26.69 -5.29 5.44
CA ALA A 49 -27.28 -4.19 4.68
C ALA A 49 -26.16 -3.28 4.14
N SER A 50 -26.40 -2.63 3.00
CA SER A 50 -25.48 -1.63 2.44
C SER A 50 -25.19 -0.55 3.50
N PRO A 51 -23.91 -0.22 3.76
CA PRO A 51 -23.58 0.75 4.82
C PRO A 51 -24.23 2.10 4.51
N SER A 52 -25.02 2.60 5.46
CA SER A 52 -25.57 3.95 5.40
C SER A 52 -24.53 4.96 5.91
N SER A 53 -24.61 6.20 5.45
CA SER A 53 -23.67 7.25 5.86
C SER A 53 -23.61 7.47 7.38
N SER A 54 -24.73 7.25 8.08
CA SER A 54 -24.82 7.36 9.55
C SER A 54 -24.04 6.26 10.29
N ASP A 55 -24.00 5.04 9.76
CA ASP A 55 -23.26 3.93 10.37
C ASP A 55 -21.72 4.13 10.28
N GLU A 56 -21.26 4.75 9.20
CA GLU A 56 -19.85 5.11 9.03
C GLU A 56 -19.38 6.16 10.05
N GLU A 57 -20.20 7.14 10.39
CA GLU A 57 -19.88 8.15 11.40
C GLU A 57 -19.82 7.56 12.80
N ALA A 58 -20.78 6.69 13.15
CA ALA A 58 -20.78 5.97 14.43
C ALA A 58 -19.53 5.08 14.58
N LYS A 59 -19.16 4.34 13.53
CA LYS A 59 -17.94 3.52 13.50
C LYS A 59 -16.67 4.36 13.63
N LYS A 60 -16.59 5.49 12.93
CA LYS A 60 -15.45 6.42 13.05
C LYS A 60 -15.33 6.98 14.45
N LYS A 61 -16.44 7.39 15.08
CA LYS A 61 -16.46 7.89 16.46
C LYS A 61 -16.03 6.80 17.46
N ALA A 62 -16.56 5.59 17.35
CA ALA A 62 -16.17 4.47 18.21
C ALA A 62 -14.70 4.09 18.06
N ARG A 63 -14.15 4.19 16.83
CA ARG A 63 -12.72 3.98 16.58
C ARG A 63 -11.87 5.08 17.21
N LEU A 64 -12.30 6.33 17.10
CA LEU A 64 -11.62 7.47 17.72
C LEU A 64 -11.67 7.37 19.25
N GLU A 65 -12.75 6.89 19.83
CA GLU A 65 -12.82 6.65 21.28
C GLU A 65 -11.86 5.54 21.72
N ARG A 66 -11.80 4.45 20.94
CA ARG A 66 -10.91 3.31 21.24
C ARG A 66 -9.43 3.63 21.07
N PHE A 67 -9.07 4.43 20.06
CA PHE A 67 -7.69 4.61 19.64
C PHE A 67 -7.19 6.07 19.67
N GLY A 68 -8.05 7.04 19.96
CA GLY A 68 -7.73 8.47 19.91
C GLY A 68 -7.14 9.03 21.21
N GLN A 69 -7.03 8.25 22.28
CA GLN A 69 -6.32 8.69 23.49
C GLN A 69 -4.81 8.49 23.31
N SER A 70 -4.08 9.55 22.97
CA SER A 70 -2.62 9.51 22.83
C SER A 70 -1.93 10.77 23.39
N ALA A 71 -2.15 11.08 24.67
CA ALA A 71 -1.36 12.10 25.36
C ALA A 71 -0.47 11.53 26.48
N ASN A 72 -0.76 10.32 26.97
CA ASN A 72 -0.01 9.67 28.07
C ASN A 72 0.76 8.41 27.62
N VAL A 73 0.73 8.10 26.32
CA VAL A 73 1.26 6.85 25.75
C VAL A 73 2.68 7.04 25.17
N ASP A 74 3.11 8.28 24.96
CA ASP A 74 4.25 8.61 24.12
C ASP A 74 5.59 8.07 24.64
N LYS A 75 5.86 8.13 25.95
CA LYS A 75 7.13 7.61 26.50
C LYS A 75 7.27 6.08 26.37
N ALA A 76 6.19 5.34 26.61
CA ALA A 76 6.20 3.88 26.53
C ALA A 76 6.19 3.38 25.07
N GLU A 77 5.55 4.09 24.15
CA GLU A 77 5.59 3.76 22.72
C GLU A 77 6.93 4.13 22.07
N GLU A 78 7.59 5.21 22.51
CA GLU A 78 8.94 5.56 22.05
C GLU A 78 9.96 4.45 22.38
N GLU A 79 9.92 3.88 23.58
CA GLU A 79 10.81 2.78 23.97
C GLU A 79 10.54 1.52 23.13
N LYS A 80 9.27 1.15 22.92
CA LYS A 80 8.91 0.02 22.05
C LYS A 80 9.34 0.26 20.60
N ARG A 81 9.22 1.50 20.11
CA ARG A 81 9.64 1.89 18.76
C ARG A 81 11.16 1.82 18.62
N LYS A 82 11.91 2.26 19.62
CA LYS A 82 13.37 2.15 19.68
C LYS A 82 13.82 0.68 19.74
N ALA A 83 13.19 -0.15 20.57
CA ALA A 83 13.47 -1.58 20.66
C ALA A 83 13.14 -2.30 19.33
N ARG A 84 12.05 -1.93 18.66
CA ARG A 84 11.73 -2.42 17.32
C ARG A 84 12.80 -1.99 16.32
N ALA A 85 13.18 -0.73 16.29
CA ALA A 85 14.21 -0.22 15.38
C ALA A 85 15.54 -0.98 15.56
N ALA A 86 15.96 -1.27 16.80
CA ALA A 86 17.16 -2.06 17.08
C ALA A 86 17.10 -3.47 16.47
N ARG A 87 15.96 -4.16 16.59
CA ARG A 87 15.77 -5.51 16.00
C ARG A 87 15.86 -5.52 14.48
N PHE A 88 15.41 -4.45 13.83
CA PHE A 88 15.42 -4.37 12.36
C PHE A 88 16.70 -3.73 11.79
N ALA A 89 17.45 -2.97 12.59
CA ALA A 89 18.73 -2.39 12.18
C ALA A 89 19.78 -3.48 11.93
N GLU A 90 19.81 -4.54 12.74
CA GLU A 90 20.77 -5.65 12.57
C GLU A 90 20.53 -6.46 11.28
N ALA A 91 19.27 -6.52 10.82
CA ALA A 91 18.91 -7.14 9.53
C ALA A 91 19.31 -6.30 8.30
N SER A 92 19.57 -4.99 8.47
CA SER A 92 20.04 -4.11 7.37
C SER A 92 21.53 -4.22 7.08
N GLY A 93 22.30 -5.02 7.84
CA GLY A 93 23.67 -5.40 7.50
C GLY A 93 23.80 -6.19 6.18
N GLY A 94 22.67 -6.56 5.57
CA GLY A 94 22.58 -7.26 4.29
C GLY A 94 21.88 -6.50 3.16
N SER A 95 21.85 -5.16 3.14
CA SER A 95 21.73 -4.38 1.89
C SER A 95 21.85 -2.88 2.18
N ALA A 96 22.84 -2.26 1.53
CA ALA A 96 23.20 -0.85 1.61
C ALA A 96 22.02 0.12 1.76
N ALA A 97 22.27 1.13 2.60
CA ALA A 97 21.52 2.37 2.69
C ALA A 97 21.18 2.91 1.29
N ARG A 98 19.88 2.97 0.98
CA ARG A 98 19.39 3.90 -0.03
C ARG A 98 19.01 5.17 0.69
N GLU A 99 19.97 6.09 0.68
CA GLU A 99 19.75 7.52 0.84
C GLU A 99 18.52 7.95 0.04
N ASN A 100 17.60 8.65 0.70
CA ASN A 100 16.52 9.37 0.05
C ASN A 100 17.14 10.54 -0.72
N GLY A 101 17.50 10.30 -1.99
CA GLY A 101 17.81 11.34 -2.95
C GLY A 101 16.56 12.17 -3.26
N LYS A 102 16.32 13.22 -2.48
CA LYS A 102 15.51 14.38 -2.88
C LYS A 102 16.34 15.14 -3.91
N ASP A 103 16.33 14.69 -5.16
CA ASP A 103 16.94 15.43 -6.26
C ASP A 103 15.94 16.48 -6.77
N SER A 104 16.06 17.69 -6.25
CA SER A 104 15.44 18.89 -6.80
C SER A 104 16.33 19.44 -7.91
N SER A 105 16.31 18.80 -9.08
CA SER A 105 16.87 19.34 -10.31
C SER A 105 15.86 19.18 -11.45
N LYS A 106 14.86 20.07 -11.45
CA LYS A 106 14.03 20.35 -12.63
C LYS A 106 14.72 21.50 -13.38
N PRO A 107 15.31 21.31 -14.56
CA PRO A 107 15.50 22.44 -15.46
C PRO A 107 14.16 22.78 -16.09
N ASP A 108 13.70 24.01 -15.85
CA ASP A 108 12.57 24.62 -16.53
C ASP A 108 12.79 24.59 -18.05
N ALA A 109 12.04 23.74 -18.75
CA ALA A 109 11.96 23.73 -20.19
C ALA A 109 10.71 24.52 -20.62
N ALA A 110 10.96 25.79 -20.89
CA ALA A 110 10.30 26.70 -21.83
C ALA A 110 8.84 26.39 -22.25
N ALA A 111 7.96 27.32 -21.88
CA ALA A 111 6.76 27.62 -22.63
C ALA A 111 7.11 27.98 -24.08
N VAL A 112 6.56 27.25 -25.04
CA VAL A 112 6.41 27.73 -26.42
C VAL A 112 4.94 27.67 -26.78
N THR A 113 4.29 28.82 -26.63
CA THR A 113 3.01 29.13 -27.24
C THR A 113 3.26 29.40 -28.73
N GLY A 114 2.68 28.59 -29.61
CA GLY A 114 2.69 28.81 -31.05
C GLY A 114 1.33 28.49 -31.62
N THR A 115 0.52 29.55 -31.78
CA THR A 115 -0.78 29.56 -32.43
C THR A 115 -0.60 29.79 -33.94
N ALA A 116 -1.52 29.21 -34.72
CA ALA A 116 -1.80 29.37 -36.17
C ALA A 116 -0.91 28.60 -37.15
#